data_AF-A0A2T1NCA6-F1
#
_entry.id   AF-A0A2T1NCA6-F1
#
_cell.length_a   1.000
_cell.length_b   1.000
_cell.length_c   1.000
_cell.angle_alpha   90.00
_cell.angle_beta   90.00
_cell.angle_gamma   90.00
#
_symmetry.space_group_name_H-M   'P 1'
#
loop_
_entity.id
_entity.type
_entity.pdbx_description
1 polymer ?
#
loop_
_entity_poly.entity_id
_entity_poly.type
_entity_poly.pdbx_seq_one_letter_code
_entity_poly.pdbx_strand_id
1 'polypeptide(L)'
;MKHILKDIEAAKANGTPLLAVLIDPDKFKLEHLELFVTKAHQTIITHFFVGGSTVEAQVTQKLVNALKRKTSLPIVLFPGDVTQISDQADAILFLSLLSGRNPDYLISKHIQSVSLLEKTRLEVIPTGYLLIESGAETAVQRVTKTTPISSELLVAQTAKAGEYLGMKLIYLEAGSGANYPVSTSIISLTKSKLGIPIIVGGGIRSKKQLEKAYKAGADLVVIGTAFEKDLDFFDEITH
;
A
#
# COMPACT_ATOMS: atom_id res chain seq x y z
N MET A 1 -9.76 -2.48 -19.23
CA MET A 1 -8.95 -2.86 -18.06
C MET A 1 -8.35 -1.57 -17.54
N LYS A 2 -8.42 -1.27 -16.24
CA LYS A 2 -7.72 -0.10 -15.71
C LYS A 2 -6.22 -0.38 -15.75
N HIS A 3 -5.40 0.64 -16.02
CA HIS A 3 -3.95 0.53 -16.11
C HIS A 3 -3.33 1.27 -14.92
N ILE A 4 -3.48 0.67 -13.74
CA ILE A 4 -3.16 1.28 -12.45
C ILE A 4 -1.70 1.71 -12.39
N LEU A 5 -0.75 0.88 -12.86
CA LEU A 5 0.66 1.27 -12.86
C LEU A 5 0.88 2.51 -13.74
N LYS A 6 0.30 2.53 -14.93
CA LYS A 6 0.43 3.66 -15.87
C LYS A 6 -0.19 4.93 -15.29
N ASP A 7 -1.31 4.81 -14.59
CA ASP A 7 -1.97 5.94 -13.94
C ASP A 7 -1.09 6.51 -12.81
N ILE A 8 -0.43 5.65 -12.01
CA ILE A 8 0.52 6.07 -10.97
C ILE A 8 1.77 6.73 -11.59
N GLU A 9 2.32 6.16 -12.67
CA GLU A 9 3.46 6.73 -13.40
C GLU A 9 3.12 8.09 -14.01
N ALA A 10 1.93 8.25 -14.58
CA ALA A 10 1.45 9.52 -15.12
C ALA A 10 1.24 10.56 -14.01
N ALA A 11 0.67 10.17 -12.87
CA ALA A 11 0.50 11.06 -11.72
C ALA A 11 1.85 11.58 -11.21
N LYS A 12 2.85 10.70 -11.07
CA LYS A 12 4.24 11.09 -10.76
C LYS A 12 4.79 12.09 -11.78
N ALA A 13 4.67 11.80 -13.08
CA ALA A 13 5.20 12.68 -14.13
C ALA A 13 4.56 14.08 -14.11
N ASN A 14 3.28 14.15 -13.74
CA ASN A 14 2.52 15.39 -13.62
C ASN A 14 2.63 16.05 -12.24
N GLY A 15 3.35 15.46 -11.28
CA GLY A 15 3.41 15.95 -9.90
C GLY A 15 2.07 15.92 -9.16
N THR A 16 1.14 15.05 -9.57
CA THR A 16 -0.18 14.91 -8.96
C THR A 16 -0.11 13.89 -7.81
N PRO A 17 -0.30 14.30 -6.55
CA PRO A 17 -0.26 13.38 -5.42
C PRO A 17 -1.46 12.42 -5.43
N LEU A 18 -1.22 11.15 -5.14
CA LEU A 18 -2.27 10.14 -5.02
C LEU A 18 -2.48 9.73 -3.57
N LEU A 19 -3.73 9.51 -3.18
CA LEU A 19 -4.10 8.98 -1.87
C LEU A 19 -4.86 7.66 -2.02
N ALA A 20 -4.42 6.63 -1.28
CA ALA A 20 -5.15 5.39 -1.12
C ALA A 20 -5.62 5.18 0.32
N VAL A 21 -6.81 4.62 0.47
CA VAL A 21 -7.27 4.07 1.75
C VAL A 21 -7.04 2.58 1.77
N LEU A 22 -6.32 2.09 2.78
CA LEU A 22 -6.15 0.66 3.02
C LEU A 22 -7.29 0.14 3.91
N ILE A 23 -8.01 -0.85 3.40
CA ILE A 23 -9.13 -1.49 4.08
C ILE A 23 -8.71 -2.92 4.43
N ASP A 24 -8.66 -3.22 5.73
CA ASP A 24 -8.42 -4.57 6.24
C ASP A 24 -9.72 -5.40 6.17
N PRO A 25 -9.79 -6.45 5.32
CA PRO A 25 -11.00 -7.24 5.16
C PRO A 25 -11.48 -7.91 6.45
N ASP A 26 -10.58 -8.19 7.40
CA ASP A 26 -10.91 -8.86 8.65
C ASP A 26 -11.60 -7.92 9.65
N LYS A 27 -11.26 -6.62 9.59
CA LYS A 27 -11.79 -5.62 10.52
C LYS A 27 -12.96 -4.83 9.96
N PHE A 28 -13.07 -4.76 8.64
CA PHE A 28 -14.07 -3.93 7.98
C PHE A 28 -15.44 -4.60 7.97
N LYS A 29 -16.43 -3.93 8.54
CA LYS A 29 -17.83 -4.39 8.53
C LYS A 29 -18.55 -3.87 7.29
N LEU A 30 -19.10 -4.78 6.48
CA LEU A 30 -19.81 -4.44 5.24
C LEU A 30 -21.04 -3.54 5.44
N GLU A 31 -21.63 -3.52 6.64
CA GLU A 31 -22.73 -2.62 6.99
C GLU A 31 -22.35 -1.13 6.88
N HIS A 32 -21.07 -0.79 7.09
CA HIS A 32 -20.57 0.58 6.97
C HIS A 32 -20.14 0.97 5.54
N LEU A 33 -20.21 0.04 4.59
CA LEU A 33 -19.68 0.23 3.24
C LEU A 33 -20.29 1.42 2.52
N GLU A 34 -21.61 1.60 2.63
CA GLU A 34 -22.31 2.69 1.91
C GLU A 34 -21.79 4.06 2.36
N LEU A 35 -21.76 4.27 3.67
CA LEU A 35 -21.29 5.51 4.27
C LEU A 35 -19.81 5.75 3.95
N PHE A 36 -18.99 4.70 4.08
CA PHE A 36 -17.56 4.77 3.81
C PHE A 36 -17.25 5.18 2.37
N VAL A 37 -17.89 4.55 1.38
CA VAL A 37 -17.69 4.89 -0.03
C VAL A 37 -18.20 6.30 -0.34
N THR A 38 -19.34 6.67 0.23
CA THR A 38 -19.91 8.03 0.07
C THR A 38 -18.93 9.09 0.59
N LYS A 39 -18.39 8.91 1.81
CA LYS A 39 -17.38 9.83 2.36
C LYS A 39 -16.12 9.84 1.50
N ALA A 40 -15.65 8.68 1.04
CA ALA A 40 -14.44 8.61 0.20
C ALA A 40 -14.57 9.41 -1.10
N HIS A 41 -15.72 9.38 -1.76
CA HIS A 41 -15.98 10.18 -2.98
C HIS A 41 -16.04 11.69 -2.76
N GLN A 42 -16.14 12.15 -1.50
CA GLN A 42 -16.14 13.57 -1.14
C GLN A 42 -14.74 14.10 -0.79
N THR A 43 -13.71 13.28 -1.00
CA THR A 43 -12.32 13.57 -0.60
C THR A 43 -11.34 13.36 -1.75
N ILE A 44 -10.07 13.70 -1.51
CA ILE A 44 -8.97 13.49 -2.47
C ILE A 44 -8.56 12.02 -2.66
N ILE A 45 -9.31 11.06 -2.12
CA ILE A 45 -9.01 9.63 -2.26
C ILE A 45 -9.10 9.21 -3.74
N THR A 46 -8.07 8.53 -4.20
CA THR A 46 -7.92 8.08 -5.59
C THR A 46 -8.00 6.57 -5.74
N HIS A 47 -7.65 5.82 -4.70
CA HIS A 47 -7.59 4.36 -4.74
C HIS A 47 -8.14 3.74 -3.46
N PHE A 48 -8.72 2.55 -3.58
CA PHE A 48 -8.93 1.65 -2.45
C PHE A 48 -7.89 0.54 -2.52
N PHE A 49 -7.10 0.41 -1.45
CA PHE A 49 -6.23 -0.74 -1.25
C PHE A 49 -6.95 -1.72 -0.33
N VAL A 50 -6.85 -3.01 -0.64
CA VAL A 50 -7.50 -4.07 0.16
C VAL A 50 -6.45 -5.08 0.57
N GLY A 51 -6.26 -5.24 1.88
CA GLY A 51 -5.19 -6.07 2.41
C GLY A 51 -5.15 -6.08 3.94
N GLY A 52 -4.66 -7.18 4.50
CA GLY A 52 -4.54 -7.37 5.94
C GLY A 52 -3.44 -8.38 6.26
N SER A 53 -2.98 -8.43 7.51
CA SER A 53 -1.89 -9.35 7.90
C SER A 53 -2.37 -10.79 8.12
N THR A 54 -3.61 -10.96 8.55
CA THR A 54 -4.23 -12.26 8.83
C THR A 54 -5.66 -12.19 8.32
N VAL A 55 -5.92 -12.74 7.14
CA VAL A 55 -7.25 -12.69 6.53
C VAL A 55 -7.66 -14.11 6.16
N GLU A 56 -8.85 -14.51 6.60
CA GLU A 56 -9.42 -15.80 6.25
C GLU A 56 -9.71 -15.88 4.74
N ALA A 57 -9.70 -17.10 4.21
CA ALA A 57 -10.01 -17.34 2.80
C ALA A 57 -11.39 -16.75 2.43
N GLN A 58 -11.50 -16.18 1.23
CA GLN A 58 -12.71 -15.57 0.66
C GLN A 58 -13.20 -14.26 1.30
N VAL A 59 -12.67 -13.83 2.45
CA VAL A 59 -13.09 -12.55 3.07
C VAL A 59 -12.71 -11.37 2.17
N THR A 60 -11.48 -11.36 1.64
CA THR A 60 -11.03 -10.35 0.67
C THR A 60 -11.93 -10.30 -0.56
N GLN A 61 -12.31 -11.46 -1.11
CA GLN A 61 -13.18 -11.56 -2.28
C GLN A 61 -14.55 -10.91 -2.03
N LYS A 62 -15.16 -11.19 -0.87
CA LYS A 62 -16.46 -10.62 -0.49
C LYS A 62 -16.39 -9.09 -0.39
N LEU A 63 -15.35 -8.55 0.25
CA LEU A 63 -15.16 -7.11 0.37
C LEU A 63 -14.92 -6.44 -0.99
N VAL A 64 -14.03 -7.00 -1.81
CA VAL A 64 -13.76 -6.47 -3.16
C VAL A 64 -15.04 -6.45 -4.00
N ASN A 65 -15.84 -7.52 -3.96
CA ASN A 65 -17.11 -7.59 -4.69
C ASN A 65 -18.09 -6.51 -4.23
N ALA A 66 -18.15 -6.26 -2.93
CA ALA A 66 -19.01 -5.24 -2.36
C ALA A 66 -18.56 -3.84 -2.78
N LEU A 67 -17.26 -3.54 -2.70
CA LEU A 67 -16.69 -2.27 -3.18
C LEU A 67 -16.94 -2.06 -4.68
N LYS A 68 -16.68 -3.06 -5.54
CA LYS A 68 -16.88 -2.96 -6.99
C LYS A 68 -18.31 -2.59 -7.39
N ARG A 69 -19.31 -2.94 -6.58
CA ARG A 69 -20.72 -2.56 -6.82
C ARG A 69 -21.04 -1.11 -6.42
N LYS A 70 -20.17 -0.46 -5.64
CA LYS A 70 -20.42 0.84 -5.01
C LYS A 70 -19.48 1.95 -5.48
N THR A 71 -18.34 1.62 -6.08
CA THR A 71 -17.36 2.60 -6.53
C THR A 71 -16.77 2.27 -7.89
N SER A 72 -16.42 3.31 -8.63
CA SER A 72 -15.59 3.23 -9.84
C SER A 72 -14.10 3.47 -9.54
N LEU A 73 -13.73 3.88 -8.32
CA LEU A 73 -12.32 4.05 -7.94
C LEU A 73 -11.54 2.74 -8.12
N PRO A 74 -10.27 2.81 -8.54
CA PRO A 74 -9.34 1.66 -8.54
C PRO A 74 -9.36 0.87 -7.24
N ILE A 75 -9.47 -0.45 -7.34
CA ILE A 75 -9.31 -1.38 -6.21
C ILE A 75 -8.04 -2.19 -6.45
N VAL A 76 -7.06 -2.02 -5.57
CA VAL A 76 -5.75 -2.67 -5.66
C VAL A 76 -5.56 -3.59 -4.47
N LEU A 77 -5.17 -4.83 -4.73
CA LEU A 77 -4.83 -5.78 -3.66
C LEU A 77 -3.46 -5.44 -3.07
N PHE A 78 -3.39 -5.41 -1.74
CA PHE A 78 -2.17 -5.27 -0.96
C PHE A 78 -2.00 -6.53 -0.08
N PRO A 79 -1.67 -7.68 -0.69
CA PRO A 79 -1.79 -8.97 -0.04
C PRO A 79 -0.67 -9.21 0.98
N GLY A 80 -1.03 -9.71 2.17
CA GLY A 80 -0.09 -10.32 3.11
C GLY A 80 0.18 -11.81 2.83
N ASP A 81 -0.74 -12.47 2.14
CA ASP A 81 -0.68 -13.91 1.81
C ASP A 81 -1.41 -14.23 0.48
N VAL A 82 -1.11 -15.38 -0.11
CA VAL A 82 -1.72 -15.86 -1.36
C VAL A 82 -3.24 -16.08 -1.25
N THR A 83 -3.75 -16.37 -0.05
CA THR A 83 -5.19 -16.53 0.20
C THR A 83 -6.01 -15.26 -0.02
N GLN A 84 -5.35 -14.09 -0.09
CA GLN A 84 -5.99 -12.78 -0.21
C GLN A 84 -6.21 -12.36 -1.67
N ILE A 85 -5.81 -13.18 -2.64
CA ILE A 85 -5.97 -12.87 -4.07
C ILE A 85 -7.45 -12.99 -4.46
N SER A 86 -7.96 -11.94 -5.09
CA SER A 86 -9.34 -11.82 -5.59
C SER A 86 -9.31 -11.44 -7.06
N ASP A 87 -9.98 -12.18 -7.92
CA ASP A 87 -9.99 -11.96 -9.37
C ASP A 87 -10.86 -10.76 -9.81
N GLN A 88 -11.59 -10.15 -8.87
CA GLN A 88 -12.49 -9.02 -9.12
C GLN A 88 -11.85 -7.64 -8.87
N ALA A 89 -10.65 -7.61 -8.26
CA ALA A 89 -9.90 -6.36 -8.11
C ALA A 89 -9.35 -5.90 -9.47
N ASP A 90 -8.87 -4.65 -9.53
CA ASP A 90 -8.31 -4.09 -10.77
C ASP A 90 -6.82 -4.44 -10.91
N ALA A 91 -6.07 -4.48 -9.80
CA ALA A 91 -4.65 -4.79 -9.78
C ALA A 91 -4.22 -5.47 -8.46
N ILE A 92 -3.00 -5.99 -8.44
CA ILE A 92 -2.32 -6.52 -7.26
C ILE A 92 -0.91 -5.95 -7.17
N LEU A 93 -0.54 -5.43 -5.99
CA LEU A 93 0.85 -5.14 -5.68
C LEU A 93 1.57 -6.47 -5.46
N PHE A 94 2.52 -6.78 -6.33
CA PHE A 94 3.31 -8.00 -6.24
C PHE A 94 4.56 -7.70 -5.41
N LEU A 95 4.37 -7.80 -4.09
CA LEU A 95 5.28 -7.30 -3.06
C LEU A 95 6.45 -8.24 -2.82
N SER A 96 7.66 -7.78 -3.11
CA SER A 96 8.90 -8.41 -2.64
C SER A 96 9.47 -7.63 -1.46
N LEU A 97 9.57 -8.24 -0.27
CA LEU A 97 10.06 -7.61 0.96
C LEU A 97 11.60 -7.49 0.94
N LEU A 98 12.11 -6.48 0.24
CA LEU A 98 13.55 -6.27 0.00
C LEU A 98 14.34 -5.96 1.28
N SER A 99 13.67 -5.42 2.31
CA SER A 99 14.27 -5.20 3.62
C SER A 99 14.41 -6.49 4.44
N GLY A 100 13.72 -7.57 4.06
CA GLY A 100 13.67 -8.83 4.77
C GLY A 100 14.72 -9.84 4.29
N ARG A 101 14.89 -10.92 5.06
CA ARG A 101 15.74 -12.08 4.71
C ARG A 101 14.96 -13.39 4.67
N ASN A 102 13.65 -13.33 4.84
CA ASN A 102 12.78 -14.48 4.74
C ASN A 102 12.47 -14.78 3.26
N PRO A 103 12.91 -15.92 2.71
CA PRO A 103 12.72 -16.25 1.30
C PRO A 103 11.24 -16.31 0.89
N ASP A 104 10.32 -16.58 1.84
CA ASP A 104 8.89 -16.62 1.55
C ASP A 104 8.35 -15.31 0.99
N TYR A 105 8.80 -14.19 1.57
CA TYR A 105 8.39 -12.84 1.17
C TYR A 105 9.34 -12.21 0.14
N LEU A 106 10.46 -12.87 -0.17
CA LEU A 106 11.33 -12.48 -1.28
C LEU A 106 10.85 -13.10 -2.59
N ILE A 107 10.46 -14.38 -2.58
CA ILE A 107 10.07 -15.11 -3.80
C ILE A 107 9.11 -16.30 -3.59
N SER A 108 9.13 -17.05 -2.48
CA SER A 108 8.34 -18.31 -2.42
C SER A 108 6.84 -18.09 -2.57
N LYS A 109 6.27 -17.07 -1.89
CA LYS A 109 4.84 -16.71 -2.03
C LYS A 109 4.48 -16.23 -3.44
N HIS A 110 5.44 -15.63 -4.14
CA HIS A 110 5.26 -15.19 -5.52
C HIS A 110 5.07 -16.39 -6.43
N ILE A 111 5.91 -17.42 -6.29
CA ILE A 111 5.79 -18.67 -7.04
C ILE A 111 4.45 -19.35 -6.74
N GLN A 112 4.06 -19.41 -5.47
CA GLN A 112 2.80 -20.01 -5.03
C GLN A 112 1.57 -19.30 -5.64
N SER A 113 1.63 -17.98 -5.84
CA SER A 113 0.50 -17.23 -6.38
C SER A 113 0.34 -17.31 -7.91
N VAL A 114 1.39 -17.67 -8.67
CA VAL A 114 1.37 -17.65 -10.15
C VAL A 114 0.17 -18.43 -10.71
N SER A 115 -0.02 -19.68 -10.27
CA SER A 115 -1.10 -20.54 -10.78
C SER A 115 -2.51 -19.99 -10.54
N LEU A 116 -2.67 -19.12 -9.52
CA LEU A 116 -3.91 -18.41 -9.26
C LEU A 116 -4.00 -17.15 -10.13
N LEU A 117 -2.94 -16.34 -10.17
CA LEU A 117 -2.87 -15.08 -10.92
C LEU A 117 -3.09 -15.28 -12.43
N GLU A 118 -2.56 -16.36 -13.02
CA GLU A 118 -2.76 -16.73 -14.43
C GLU A 118 -4.24 -16.93 -14.81
N LYS A 119 -5.10 -17.23 -13.82
CA LYS A 119 -6.54 -17.39 -14.00
C LYS A 119 -7.32 -16.10 -13.82
N THR A 120 -6.64 -15.02 -13.42
CA THR A 120 -7.26 -13.71 -13.17
C THR A 120 -7.02 -12.74 -14.32
N ARG A 121 -7.69 -11.60 -14.24
CA ARG A 121 -7.43 -10.45 -15.13
C ARG A 121 -6.73 -9.30 -14.40
N LEU A 122 -6.13 -9.59 -13.25
CA LEU A 122 -5.45 -8.60 -12.43
C LEU A 122 -4.23 -8.05 -13.17
N GLU A 123 -4.05 -6.73 -13.11
CA GLU A 123 -2.74 -6.16 -13.40
C GLU A 123 -1.78 -6.49 -12.25
N VAL A 124 -0.74 -7.28 -12.54
CA VAL A 124 0.29 -7.65 -11.55
C VAL A 124 1.39 -6.60 -11.58
N ILE A 125 1.57 -5.85 -10.49
CA ILE A 125 2.48 -4.70 -10.42
C ILE A 125 3.72 -5.05 -9.58
N PRO A 126 4.90 -5.23 -10.19
CA PRO A 126 6.14 -5.53 -9.45
C PRO A 126 6.49 -4.40 -8.48
N THR A 127 6.48 -4.70 -7.18
CA THR A 127 6.62 -3.68 -6.13
C THR A 127 7.67 -4.11 -5.11
N GLY A 128 8.73 -3.29 -4.97
CA GLY A 128 9.69 -3.45 -3.89
C GLY A 128 9.12 -2.92 -2.59
N TYR A 129 9.11 -3.73 -1.53
CA TYR A 129 8.53 -3.40 -0.22
C TYR A 129 9.62 -3.31 0.84
N LEU A 130 9.70 -2.19 1.54
CA LEU A 130 10.72 -1.92 2.56
C LEU A 130 10.05 -1.59 3.89
N LEU A 131 10.31 -2.41 4.90
CA LEU A 131 9.92 -2.17 6.29
C LEU A 131 10.93 -1.26 6.98
N ILE A 132 10.45 -0.17 7.56
CA ILE A 132 11.23 0.91 8.14
C ILE A 132 10.94 1.00 9.64
N GLU A 133 11.95 1.37 10.42
CA GLU A 133 11.83 1.54 11.87
C GLU A 133 10.79 2.62 12.20
N SER A 134 9.92 2.33 13.18
CA SER A 134 8.78 3.19 13.50
C SER A 134 8.49 3.33 15.00
N GLY A 135 9.45 3.00 15.86
CA GLY A 135 9.36 3.07 17.32
C GLY A 135 8.50 1.99 17.98
N ALA A 136 7.99 1.00 17.25
CA ALA A 136 7.15 -0.08 17.77
C ALA A 136 7.27 -1.35 16.90
N GLU A 137 7.03 -2.52 17.50
CA GLU A 137 6.93 -3.76 16.72
C GLU A 137 5.60 -3.83 15.95
N THR A 138 5.71 -3.93 14.63
CA THR A 138 4.55 -3.91 13.72
C THR A 138 4.11 -5.31 13.33
N ALA A 139 2.90 -5.42 12.76
CA ALA A 139 2.38 -6.71 12.26
C ALA A 139 3.29 -7.31 11.18
N VAL A 140 3.84 -6.47 10.30
CA VAL A 140 4.77 -6.90 9.23
C VAL A 140 6.02 -7.53 9.84
N GLN A 141 6.61 -6.92 10.87
CA GLN A 141 7.77 -7.48 11.58
C GLN A 141 7.47 -8.89 12.11
N ARG A 142 6.35 -9.07 12.83
CA ARG A 142 5.97 -10.37 13.43
C ARG A 142 5.70 -11.45 12.39
N VAL A 143 4.91 -11.13 11.37
CA VAL A 143 4.46 -12.10 10.35
C VAL A 143 5.60 -12.51 9.41
N THR A 144 6.46 -11.55 9.04
CA THR A 144 7.54 -11.80 8.08
C THR A 144 8.85 -12.23 8.73
N LYS A 145 8.96 -12.08 10.06
CA LYS A 145 10.21 -12.25 10.83
C LYS A 145 11.33 -11.33 10.31
N THR A 146 10.98 -10.09 10.02
CA THR A 146 11.88 -9.09 9.44
C THR A 146 12.19 -7.99 10.43
N THR A 147 13.47 -7.67 10.57
CA THR A 147 13.91 -6.47 11.31
C THR A 147 13.76 -5.24 10.40
N PRO A 148 13.12 -4.15 10.88
CA PRO A 148 13.01 -2.92 10.12
C PRO A 148 14.37 -2.27 9.85
N ILE A 149 14.50 -1.55 8.73
CA ILE A 149 15.68 -0.74 8.44
C ILE A 149 15.54 0.62 9.14
N SER A 150 16.56 1.02 9.89
CA SER A 150 16.64 2.35 10.52
C SER A 150 17.57 3.34 9.79
N SER A 151 18.53 2.85 8.99
CA SER A 151 19.48 3.68 8.26
C SER A 151 18.85 4.25 6.98
N GLU A 152 18.80 5.59 6.87
CA GLU A 152 18.26 6.28 5.69
C GLU A 152 19.00 5.89 4.40
N LEU A 153 20.34 5.82 4.47
CA LEU A 153 21.16 5.43 3.33
C LEU A 153 20.86 4.00 2.89
N LEU A 154 20.71 3.06 3.84
CA LEU A 154 20.40 1.68 3.53
C LEU A 154 19.00 1.53 2.92
N VAL A 155 18.01 2.29 3.39
CA VAL A 155 16.67 2.33 2.75
C VAL A 155 16.80 2.77 1.29
N ALA A 156 17.48 3.90 1.05
CA ALA A 156 17.60 4.46 -0.29
C ALA A 156 18.40 3.55 -1.25
N GLN A 157 19.44 2.88 -0.75
CA GLN A 157 20.21 1.89 -1.52
C GLN A 157 19.39 0.63 -1.82
N THR A 158 18.65 0.11 -0.83
CA THR A 158 17.79 -1.07 -0.99
C THR A 158 16.68 -0.80 -2.01
N ALA A 159 16.07 0.39 -1.94
CA ALA A 159 15.08 0.82 -2.91
C ALA A 159 15.66 0.93 -4.33
N LYS A 160 16.88 1.50 -4.46
CA LYS A 160 17.57 1.59 -5.75
C LYS A 160 17.92 0.21 -6.33
N ALA A 161 18.30 -0.74 -5.48
CA ALA A 161 18.49 -2.12 -5.89
C ALA A 161 17.19 -2.72 -6.44
N GLY A 162 16.05 -2.46 -5.78
CA GLY A 162 14.73 -2.85 -6.28
C GLY A 162 14.42 -2.30 -7.68
N GLU A 163 14.71 -1.02 -7.93
CA GLU A 163 14.56 -0.42 -9.25
C GLU A 163 15.45 -1.12 -10.31
N TYR A 164 16.72 -1.39 -10.00
CA TYR A 164 17.61 -2.13 -10.91
C TYR A 164 17.18 -3.58 -11.16
N LEU A 165 16.49 -4.20 -10.20
CA LEU A 165 15.88 -5.52 -10.37
C LEU A 165 14.58 -5.48 -11.19
N GLY A 166 14.15 -4.30 -11.65
CA GLY A 166 12.99 -4.13 -12.51
C GLY A 166 11.68 -3.88 -11.77
N MET A 167 11.71 -3.62 -10.45
CA MET A 167 10.53 -3.18 -9.72
C MET A 167 10.01 -1.87 -10.32
N LYS A 168 8.68 -1.76 -10.40
CA LYS A 168 8.00 -0.60 -11.00
C LYS A 168 7.54 0.39 -9.95
N LEU A 169 7.39 -0.04 -8.70
CA LEU A 169 7.04 0.78 -7.56
C LEU A 169 7.95 0.43 -6.39
N ILE A 170 8.23 1.42 -5.53
CA ILE A 170 8.82 1.21 -4.21
C ILE A 170 7.81 1.63 -3.15
N TYR A 171 7.54 0.75 -2.20
CA TYR A 171 6.68 1.04 -1.05
C TYR A 171 7.53 1.10 0.22
N LEU A 172 7.53 2.27 0.85
CA LEU A 172 8.14 2.56 2.13
C LEU A 172 7.10 2.41 3.24
N GLU A 173 7.27 1.40 4.10
CA GLU A 173 6.31 1.04 5.13
C GLU A 173 6.86 1.30 6.54
N ALA A 174 6.19 2.14 7.32
CA ALA A 174 6.43 2.23 8.76
C ALA A 174 5.67 1.16 9.57
N GLY A 175 4.63 0.56 9.00
CA GLY A 175 3.88 -0.57 9.54
C GLY A 175 2.61 -0.16 10.27
N SER A 176 1.63 -1.07 10.26
CA SER A 176 0.41 -0.90 11.06
C SER A 176 0.75 -0.91 12.55
N GLY A 177 0.30 0.12 13.28
CA GLY A 177 0.64 0.34 14.68
C GLY A 177 1.90 1.18 14.93
N ALA A 178 2.56 1.68 13.88
CA ALA A 178 3.72 2.57 14.00
C ALA A 178 3.49 3.77 14.93
N ASN A 179 4.45 4.07 15.81
CA ASN A 179 4.43 5.28 16.63
C ASN A 179 4.66 6.53 15.77
N TYR A 180 5.56 6.43 14.79
CA TYR A 180 5.90 7.52 13.89
C TYR A 180 5.79 7.07 12.43
N PRO A 181 5.35 7.94 11.49
CA PRO A 181 5.39 7.63 10.07
C PRO A 181 6.84 7.60 9.55
N VAL A 182 7.03 7.11 8.33
CA VAL A 182 8.33 7.19 7.64
C VAL A 182 8.81 8.65 7.65
N SER A 183 10.06 8.88 8.05
CA SER A 183 10.61 10.24 8.17
C SER A 183 10.71 10.92 6.80
N THR A 184 10.56 12.24 6.79
CA THR A 184 10.69 13.03 5.55
C THR A 184 12.10 12.96 4.97
N SER A 185 13.13 12.75 5.79
CA SER A 185 14.51 12.56 5.35
C SER A 185 14.67 11.26 4.57
N ILE A 186 14.11 10.15 5.06
CA ILE A 186 14.11 8.86 4.35
C ILE A 186 13.37 8.98 3.01
N ILE A 187 12.18 9.58 3.00
CA ILE A 187 11.40 9.76 1.76
C ILE A 187 12.19 10.61 0.75
N SER A 188 12.74 11.75 1.18
CA SER A 188 13.48 12.68 0.30
C SER A 188 14.75 12.05 -0.25
N LEU A 189 15.53 11.36 0.59
CA LEU A 189 16.75 10.69 0.16
C LEU A 189 16.44 9.59 -0.83
N THR A 190 15.40 8.78 -0.58
CA THR A 190 14.97 7.72 -1.49
C THR A 190 14.49 8.31 -2.81
N LYS A 191 13.68 9.38 -2.79
CA LYS A 191 13.21 10.09 -3.98
C LYS A 191 14.36 10.59 -4.84
N SER A 192 15.42 11.12 -4.22
CA SER A 192 16.58 11.63 -4.96
C SER A 192 17.33 10.55 -5.78
N LYS A 193 17.14 9.26 -5.46
CA LYS A 193 17.82 8.14 -6.12
C LYS A 193 16.96 7.39 -7.14
N LEU A 194 15.64 7.47 -7.05
CA LEU A 194 14.71 6.65 -7.82
C LEU A 194 14.11 7.40 -9.02
N GLY A 195 14.02 6.71 -10.16
CA GLY A 195 13.26 7.15 -11.33
C GLY A 195 11.80 6.68 -11.32
N ILE A 196 11.45 5.70 -10.47
CA ILE A 196 10.11 5.10 -10.35
C ILE A 196 9.25 5.74 -9.23
N PRO A 197 7.92 5.52 -9.22
CA PRO A 197 7.05 6.05 -8.15
C PRO A 197 7.31 5.46 -6.76
N ILE A 198 7.13 6.29 -5.73
CA ILE A 198 7.25 5.92 -4.32
C ILE A 198 5.88 5.95 -3.64
N ILE A 199 5.49 4.82 -3.06
CA ILE A 199 4.37 4.69 -2.14
C ILE A 199 4.89 4.84 -0.70
N VAL A 200 4.18 5.58 0.16
CA VAL A 200 4.49 5.70 1.59
C VAL A 200 3.28 5.31 2.42
N GLY A 201 3.46 4.38 3.36
CA GLY A 201 2.41 3.92 4.26
C GLY A 201 2.87 3.78 5.71
N GLY A 202 1.90 3.72 6.61
CA GLY A 202 2.12 3.49 8.04
C GLY A 202 2.30 4.77 8.86
N GLY A 203 1.62 4.84 10.00
CA GLY A 203 1.80 5.91 11.00
C GLY A 203 1.22 7.29 10.67
N ILE A 204 0.61 7.49 9.49
CA ILE A 204 0.00 8.76 9.06
C ILE A 204 -1.43 8.87 9.62
N ARG A 205 -1.69 9.93 10.38
CA ARG A 205 -2.94 10.14 11.17
C ARG A 205 -3.47 11.58 11.12
N SER A 206 -2.89 12.44 10.28
CA SER A 206 -3.29 13.85 10.17
C SER A 206 -3.01 14.37 8.77
N LYS A 207 -3.79 15.36 8.32
CA LYS A 207 -3.51 16.08 7.06
C LYS A 207 -2.09 16.65 7.01
N LYS A 208 -1.58 17.17 8.14
CA LYS A 208 -0.22 17.70 8.24
C LYS A 208 0.86 16.65 7.97
N GLN A 209 0.68 15.41 8.43
CA GLN A 209 1.62 14.32 8.16
C GLN A 209 1.55 13.88 6.70
N LEU A 210 0.33 13.81 6.14
CA LEU A 210 0.08 13.54 4.73
C LEU A 210 0.81 14.56 3.83
N GLU A 211 0.62 15.85 4.08
CA GLU A 211 1.30 16.92 3.32
C GLU A 211 2.82 16.86 3.45
N LYS A 212 3.35 16.52 4.63
CA LYS A 212 4.79 16.35 4.83
C LYS A 212 5.34 15.20 3.99
N ALA A 213 4.61 14.08 3.88
CA ALA A 213 5.02 12.95 3.06
C ALA A 213 5.06 13.32 1.56
N TYR A 214 4.05 14.02 1.05
CA TYR A 214 4.03 14.51 -0.33
C TYR A 214 5.18 15.51 -0.61
N LYS A 215 5.39 16.49 0.28
CA LYS A 215 6.49 17.46 0.15
C LYS A 215 7.87 16.80 0.16
N ALA A 216 8.01 15.67 0.86
CA ALA A 216 9.22 14.88 0.89
C ALA A 216 9.42 13.99 -0.36
N GLY A 217 8.40 13.85 -1.21
CA GLY A 217 8.51 13.17 -2.50
C GLY A 217 7.72 11.87 -2.65
N ALA A 218 6.82 11.56 -1.72
CA ALA A 218 5.84 10.48 -1.91
C ALA A 218 4.95 10.78 -3.12
N ASP A 219 4.81 9.80 -4.03
CA ASP A 219 3.94 9.90 -5.20
C ASP A 219 2.53 9.40 -4.86
N LEU A 220 2.44 8.38 -4.00
CA LEU A 220 1.19 7.87 -3.43
C LEU A 220 1.34 7.69 -1.92
N VAL A 221 0.35 8.12 -1.14
CA VAL A 221 0.28 7.86 0.30
C VAL A 221 -0.83 6.86 0.60
N VAL A 222 -0.57 5.91 1.49
CA VAL A 222 -1.52 4.90 1.95
C VAL A 222 -1.86 5.15 3.42
N ILE A 223 -3.14 5.31 3.73
CA ILE A 223 -3.63 5.47 5.09
C ILE A 223 -4.65 4.36 5.38
N GLY A 224 -4.40 3.57 6.42
CA GLY A 224 -5.33 2.54 6.89
C GLY A 224 -5.97 2.93 8.22
N THR A 225 -5.22 2.75 9.31
CA THR A 225 -5.71 2.83 10.70
C THR A 225 -6.46 4.11 11.07
N ALA A 226 -6.19 5.25 10.43
CA ALA A 226 -6.93 6.48 10.69
C ALA A 226 -8.42 6.31 10.33
N PHE A 227 -8.72 5.78 9.14
CA PHE A 227 -10.11 5.57 8.68
C PHE A 227 -10.82 4.41 9.37
N GLU A 228 -10.07 3.42 9.89
CA GLU A 228 -10.65 2.34 10.69
C GLU A 228 -11.16 2.82 12.04
N LYS A 229 -10.46 3.80 12.65
CA LYS A 229 -10.75 4.29 14.00
C LYS A 229 -11.66 5.51 14.01
N ASP A 230 -11.57 6.34 12.98
CA ASP A 230 -12.24 7.63 12.94
C ASP A 230 -12.70 7.95 11.51
N LEU A 231 -14.01 7.85 11.27
CA LEU A 231 -14.61 8.23 10.00
C LEU A 231 -14.67 9.75 9.82
N ASP A 232 -14.39 10.56 10.85
CA ASP A 232 -14.33 12.01 10.73
C ASP A 232 -12.99 12.45 10.13
N PHE A 233 -12.00 11.54 10.06
CA PHE A 233 -10.75 11.81 9.34
C PHE A 233 -10.98 12.09 7.84
N PHE A 234 -12.06 11.58 7.24
CA PHE A 234 -12.46 11.94 5.87
C PHE A 234 -12.70 13.45 5.73
N ASP A 235 -13.21 14.10 6.78
CA ASP A 235 -13.60 15.51 6.75
C ASP A 235 -12.35 16.43 6.76
N GLU A 236 -11.18 15.91 7.18
CA GLU A 236 -9.91 16.64 7.12
C GLU A 236 -9.29 16.70 5.71
N ILE A 237 -9.63 15.74 4.83
CA ILE A 237 -8.98 15.52 3.53
C ILE A 237 -9.92 15.76 2.33
N THR A 238 -10.90 16.63 2.52
CA THR A 238 -11.80 17.09 1.46
C THR A 238 -11.06 17.89 0.37
N HIS A 239 -11.68 17.97 -0.81
CA HIS A 239 -11.19 18.72 -1.97
C HIS A 239 -10.94 20.21 -1.68
#